data_AF-A0A3D2SHL8-F1
#
_entry.id   AF-A0A3D2SHL8-F1
#
_cell.length_a   1.000
_cell.length_b   1.000
_cell.length_c   1.000
_cell.angle_alpha   90.00
_cell.angle_beta   90.00
_cell.angle_gamma   90.00
#
_symmetry.space_group_name_H-M   'P 1'
#
loop_
_entity.id
_entity.type
_entity.pdbx_description
1 polymer ?
#
loop_
_entity_poly.entity_id
_entity_poly.type
_entity_poly.pdbx_seq_one_letter_code
_entity_poly.pdbx_strand_id
1 'polypeptide(L)'
;PRRAANDFRYNKALGGGALLDAGGYCMKYASYLLGDSARLVCANSYHEDEFEVDIFGSATMVNDEGTVVQLAFGMDNDYKCELEAWGSTGALTTGRVLTAPDGLEPDMIVKHNQEYSTVKLPADNAFEKSIHRFLDCLNDESIRKDNYKVIERQSSLVEQYNQLTK
;
A
#
# COMPACT_ATOMS: atom_id res chain seq x y z
N PRO A 1 -0.13 -15.64 1.47
CA PRO A 1 -0.42 -17.00 1.98
C PRO A 1 0.54 -17.35 3.10
N ARG A 2 0.10 -18.10 4.12
CA ARG A 2 0.96 -18.50 5.24
C ARG A 2 2.25 -19.12 4.72
N ARG A 3 3.38 -18.65 5.22
CA ARG A 3 4.70 -19.17 4.88
C ARG A 3 5.16 -20.16 5.95
N ALA A 4 6.34 -20.75 5.73
CA ALA A 4 6.97 -21.58 6.75
C ALA A 4 7.21 -20.76 8.03
N ALA A 5 7.02 -21.37 9.21
CA ALA A 5 7.10 -20.69 10.50
C ALA A 5 8.47 -20.05 10.80
N ASN A 6 9.52 -20.42 10.06
CA ASN A 6 10.86 -19.84 10.17
C ASN A 6 11.12 -18.69 9.17
N ASP A 7 10.12 -18.23 8.40
CA ASP A 7 10.26 -17.02 7.58
C ASP A 7 10.52 -15.80 8.50
N PHE A 8 11.47 -14.95 8.11
CA PHE A 8 11.87 -13.79 8.92
C PHE A 8 10.71 -12.82 9.19
N ARG A 9 9.68 -12.82 8.35
CA ARG A 9 8.46 -12.02 8.57
C ARG A 9 7.76 -12.34 9.86
N TYR A 10 7.94 -13.54 10.42
CA TYR A 10 7.37 -13.94 11.70
C TYR A 10 8.30 -13.63 12.89
N ASN A 11 9.47 -13.03 12.64
CA ASN A 11 10.47 -12.73 13.66
C ASN A 11 10.57 -11.22 13.92
N LYS A 12 10.09 -10.79 15.07
CA LYS A 12 10.11 -9.39 15.51
C LYS A 12 11.51 -8.78 15.53
N ALA A 13 12.52 -9.52 15.99
CA ALA A 13 13.90 -9.03 16.08
C ALA A 13 14.54 -8.79 14.70
N LEU A 14 13.99 -9.39 13.64
CA LEU A 14 14.41 -9.17 12.25
C LEU A 14 13.54 -8.15 11.50
N GLY A 15 12.65 -7.44 12.21
CA GLY A 15 11.72 -6.49 11.59
C GLY A 15 10.52 -7.15 10.92
N GLY A 16 10.12 -8.34 11.39
CA GLY A 16 8.91 -9.03 10.95
C GLY A 16 7.61 -8.31 11.35
N GLY A 17 6.50 -8.81 10.81
CA GLY A 17 5.16 -8.26 10.96
C GLY A 17 4.54 -7.85 9.63
N ALA A 18 3.26 -8.14 9.44
CA ALA A 18 2.55 -7.84 8.21
C ALA A 18 2.44 -6.33 7.96
N LEU A 19 2.40 -5.52 9.01
CA LEU A 19 2.47 -4.06 8.93
C LEU A 19 3.76 -3.60 8.24
N LEU A 20 4.90 -4.17 8.63
CA LEU A 20 6.22 -3.78 8.11
C LEU A 20 6.50 -4.39 6.73
N ASP A 21 5.99 -5.59 6.44
CA ASP A 21 6.20 -6.26 5.14
C ASP A 21 5.21 -5.83 4.06
N ALA A 22 3.95 -5.54 4.40
CA ALA A 22 2.88 -5.24 3.44
C ALA A 22 2.13 -3.94 3.73
N GLY A 23 1.80 -3.67 5.01
CA GLY A 23 1.00 -2.51 5.41
C GLY A 23 1.62 -1.16 5.04
N GLY A 24 2.95 -1.06 5.07
CA GLY A 24 3.69 0.11 4.63
C GLY A 24 3.38 0.50 3.17
N TYR A 25 3.25 -0.47 2.26
CA TYR A 25 2.92 -0.20 0.85
C TYR A 25 1.51 0.40 0.73
N CYS A 26 0.54 -0.19 1.44
CA CYS A 26 -0.85 0.27 1.48
C CYS A 26 -0.95 1.72 1.97
N MET A 27 -0.28 2.05 3.08
CA MET A 27 -0.31 3.40 3.65
C MET A 27 0.38 4.44 2.77
N LYS A 28 1.53 4.08 2.18
CA LYS A 28 2.23 4.96 1.24
C LYS A 28 1.34 5.26 0.03
N TYR A 29 0.71 4.23 -0.53
CA TYR A 29 -0.15 4.38 -1.69
C TYR A 29 -1.41 5.20 -1.38
N ALA A 30 -2.07 4.92 -0.25
CA ALA A 30 -3.18 5.75 0.22
C ALA A 30 -2.80 7.21 0.43
N SER A 31 -1.62 7.49 0.99
CA SER A 31 -1.13 8.87 1.16
C SER A 31 -0.96 9.59 -0.18
N TYR A 32 -0.55 8.90 -1.25
CA TYR A 32 -0.49 9.50 -2.58
C TYR A 32 -1.88 9.84 -3.14
N LEU A 33 -2.88 8.97 -2.90
CA LEU A 33 -4.25 9.18 -3.37
C LEU A 33 -4.97 10.29 -2.59
N LEU A 34 -4.72 10.38 -1.28
CA LEU A 34 -5.38 11.32 -0.38
C LEU A 34 -4.68 12.68 -0.28
N GLY A 35 -3.41 12.76 -0.69
CA GLY A 35 -2.59 13.97 -0.61
C GLY A 35 -2.07 14.28 0.80
N ASP A 36 -1.58 15.51 0.98
CA ASP A 36 -0.80 15.88 2.17
C ASP A 36 -1.60 15.85 3.48
N SER A 37 -2.93 16.01 3.43
CA SER A 37 -3.80 15.97 4.62
C SER A 37 -4.24 14.58 5.06
N ALA A 38 -3.73 13.52 4.41
CA ALA A 38 -4.04 12.13 4.75
C ALA A 38 -3.79 11.82 6.23
N ARG A 39 -4.70 11.12 6.90
CA ARG A 39 -4.51 10.70 8.30
C ARG A 39 -5.28 9.41 8.58
N LEU A 40 -4.78 8.60 9.51
CA LEU A 40 -5.53 7.44 9.98
C LEU A 40 -6.65 7.89 10.93
N VAL A 41 -7.81 7.26 10.80
CA VAL A 41 -8.96 7.45 11.70
C VAL A 41 -9.37 6.16 12.40
N CYS A 42 -8.93 5.02 11.88
CA CYS A 42 -9.17 3.70 12.45
C CYS A 42 -8.04 2.76 12.02
N ALA A 43 -7.63 1.86 12.90
CA ALA A 43 -6.69 0.79 12.62
C ALA A 43 -7.04 -0.45 13.44
N ASN A 44 -6.79 -1.62 12.87
CA ASN A 44 -6.92 -2.89 13.56
C ASN A 44 -5.76 -3.80 13.15
N SER A 45 -5.14 -4.45 14.14
CA SER A 45 -4.04 -5.38 13.94
C SER A 45 -4.39 -6.72 14.57
N TYR A 46 -4.22 -7.81 13.83
CA TYR A 46 -4.41 -9.16 14.35
C TYR A 46 -3.06 -9.81 14.64
N HIS A 47 -2.97 -10.41 15.82
CA HIS A 47 -1.84 -11.19 16.28
C HIS A 47 -2.31 -12.62 16.58
N GLU A 48 -1.41 -13.58 16.46
CA GLU A 48 -1.64 -14.96 16.90
C GLU A 48 -0.60 -15.36 17.93
N ASP A 49 -0.95 -16.29 18.82
CA ASP A 49 -0.11 -16.65 19.98
C ASP A 49 1.27 -17.22 19.59
N GLU A 50 1.40 -17.77 18.38
CA GLU A 50 2.64 -18.39 17.89
C GLU A 50 3.76 -17.36 17.62
N PHE A 51 3.40 -16.11 17.30
CA PHE A 51 4.36 -15.10 16.84
C PHE A 51 4.22 -13.77 17.59
N GLU A 52 5.34 -13.10 17.85
CA GLU A 52 5.37 -11.80 18.51
C GLU A 52 5.09 -10.61 17.56
N VAL A 53 4.51 -10.87 16.40
CA VAL A 53 4.27 -9.89 15.33
C VAL A 53 2.83 -9.98 14.82
N ASP A 54 2.37 -8.92 14.17
CA ASP A 54 1.06 -8.91 13.53
C ASP A 54 1.06 -9.76 12.25
N ILE A 55 -0.04 -10.47 11.98
CA ILE A 55 -0.20 -11.37 10.83
C ILE A 55 -0.97 -10.71 9.70
N PHE A 56 -1.93 -9.86 10.05
CA PHE A 56 -2.67 -9.03 9.13
C PHE A 56 -3.28 -7.84 9.85
N GLY A 57 -3.70 -6.84 9.08
CA GLY A 57 -4.29 -5.64 9.61
C GLY A 57 -5.14 -4.91 8.59
N SER A 58 -5.90 -3.95 9.10
CA SER A 58 -6.69 -3.03 8.30
C SER A 58 -6.60 -1.62 8.88
N ALA A 59 -6.82 -0.62 8.04
CA ALA A 59 -6.88 0.77 8.46
C ALA A 59 -7.86 1.56 7.59
N THR A 60 -8.38 2.65 8.13
CA THR A 60 -9.11 3.66 7.34
C THR A 60 -8.34 4.98 7.44
N MET A 61 -8.08 5.57 6.28
CA MET A 61 -7.47 6.89 6.14
C MET A 61 -8.44 7.87 5.50
N VAL A 62 -8.35 9.14 5.88
CA VAL A 62 -9.14 10.23 5.30
C VAL A 62 -8.26 11.43 4.98
N ASN A 63 -8.71 12.29 4.08
CA ASN A 63 -8.16 13.64 3.88
C ASN A 63 -9.11 14.72 4.42
N ASP A 64 -8.72 16.00 4.34
CA ASP A 64 -9.54 17.13 4.82
C ASP A 64 -10.79 17.40 3.95
N GLU A 65 -10.80 16.89 2.72
CA GLU A 65 -11.95 16.96 1.82
C GLU A 65 -12.98 15.86 2.12
N GLY A 66 -12.66 14.93 3.03
CA GLY A 66 -13.52 13.81 3.40
C GLY A 66 -13.42 12.58 2.49
N THR A 67 -12.47 12.55 1.55
CA THR A 67 -12.17 11.34 0.76
C THR A 67 -11.61 10.27 1.68
N VAL A 68 -12.04 9.02 1.47
CA VAL A 68 -11.73 7.87 2.33
C VAL A 68 -10.95 6.83 1.54
N VAL A 69 -9.92 6.24 2.15
CA VAL A 69 -9.26 5.03 1.68
C VAL A 69 -9.29 3.98 2.77
N GLN A 70 -9.74 2.77 2.41
CA GLN A 70 -9.70 1.60 3.28
C GLN A 70 -8.57 0.68 2.85
N LEU A 71 -7.81 0.21 3.83
CA LEU A 71 -6.61 -0.60 3.64
C LEU A 71 -6.81 -1.96 4.30
N ALA A 72 -6.34 -3.00 3.64
CA ALA A 72 -6.17 -4.33 4.20
C ALA A 72 -4.83 -4.90 3.72
N PHE A 73 -4.10 -5.54 4.62
CA PHE A 73 -2.81 -6.16 4.36
C PHE A 73 -2.63 -7.37 5.25
N GLY A 74 -1.80 -8.33 4.82
CA GLY A 74 -1.58 -9.54 5.59
C GLY A 74 -0.67 -10.53 4.90
N MET A 75 -0.15 -11.47 5.69
CA MET A 75 0.71 -12.56 5.21
C MET A 75 0.09 -13.94 5.38
N ASP A 76 -1.12 -14.03 5.95
CA ASP A 76 -1.93 -15.26 6.04
C ASP A 76 -3.26 -15.14 5.28
N ASN A 77 -3.17 -14.67 4.04
CA ASN A 77 -4.29 -14.52 3.13
C ASN A 77 -3.91 -15.10 1.76
N ASP A 78 -4.88 -15.50 0.93
CA ASP A 78 -4.56 -15.74 -0.47
C ASP A 78 -4.05 -14.44 -1.13
N TYR A 79 -3.26 -14.56 -2.19
CA TYR A 79 -2.61 -13.40 -2.79
C TYR A 79 -3.66 -12.43 -3.34
N LYS A 80 -3.64 -11.20 -2.82
CA LYS A 80 -4.47 -10.09 -3.26
C LYS A 80 -3.65 -8.81 -3.26
N CYS A 81 -3.66 -8.11 -4.38
CA CYS A 81 -3.02 -6.81 -4.55
C CYS A 81 -3.87 -6.04 -5.54
N GLU A 82 -4.77 -5.19 -5.05
CA GLU A 82 -5.76 -4.53 -5.90
C GLU A 82 -6.04 -3.11 -5.40
N LEU A 83 -6.66 -2.33 -6.27
CA LEU A 83 -7.25 -1.04 -5.97
C LEU A 83 -8.68 -1.04 -6.47
N GLU A 84 -9.60 -0.59 -5.63
CA GLU A 84 -10.96 -0.23 -6.02
C GLU A 84 -11.17 1.26 -5.69
N ALA A 85 -11.66 2.03 -6.66
CA ALA A 85 -11.95 3.45 -6.48
C ALA A 85 -13.38 3.77 -6.94
N TRP A 86 -14.12 4.51 -6.11
CA TRP A 86 -15.52 4.86 -6.33
C TRP A 86 -15.66 6.35 -6.59
N GLY A 87 -16.34 6.68 -7.68
CA GLY A 87 -16.81 8.02 -8.00
C GLY A 87 -18.33 8.08 -8.03
N SER A 88 -18.89 9.28 -8.16
CA SER A 88 -20.34 9.49 -8.21
C SER A 88 -21.03 8.89 -9.43
N THR A 89 -20.30 8.68 -10.53
CA THR A 89 -20.83 8.18 -11.81
C THR A 89 -20.31 6.79 -12.18
N GLY A 90 -19.34 6.25 -11.43
CA GLY A 90 -18.73 4.97 -11.77
C GLY A 90 -17.72 4.49 -10.73
N ALA A 91 -17.20 3.30 -10.95
CA ALA A 91 -16.14 2.70 -10.14
C ALA A 91 -15.09 2.07 -11.05
N LEU A 92 -13.88 1.92 -10.55
CA LEU A 92 -12.83 1.15 -11.21
C LEU A 92 -12.23 0.13 -10.25
N THR A 93 -11.79 -0.99 -10.81
CA THR A 93 -11.02 -2.01 -10.09
C THR A 93 -9.84 -2.44 -10.94
N THR A 94 -8.66 -2.54 -10.35
CA THR A 94 -7.47 -3.07 -11.03
C THR A 94 -6.61 -3.90 -10.06
N GLY A 95 -5.88 -4.86 -10.61
CA GLY A 95 -5.06 -5.79 -9.86
C GLY A 95 -3.56 -5.56 -10.04
N ARG A 96 -2.77 -6.22 -9.20
CA ARG A 96 -1.30 -6.17 -9.14
C ARG A 96 -0.72 -4.76 -9.04
N VAL A 97 -1.43 -3.84 -8.39
CA VAL A 97 -1.11 -2.40 -8.38
C VAL A 97 0.24 -2.06 -7.75
N LEU A 98 0.78 -2.94 -6.90
CA LEU A 98 2.09 -2.80 -6.26
C LEU A 98 3.14 -3.81 -6.77
N THR A 99 2.74 -4.73 -7.65
CA THR A 99 3.52 -5.95 -7.96
C THR A 99 3.35 -6.40 -9.41
N ALA A 100 3.03 -5.47 -10.31
CA ALA A 100 3.04 -5.70 -11.74
C ALA A 100 4.50 -5.97 -12.17
N PRO A 101 4.81 -7.14 -12.75
CA PRO A 101 6.13 -7.43 -13.28
C PRO A 101 6.31 -6.68 -14.61
N ASP A 102 7.56 -6.57 -15.04
CA ASP A 102 7.90 -6.03 -16.35
C ASP A 102 7.15 -6.77 -17.47
N GLY A 103 6.69 -6.02 -18.47
CA GLY A 103 5.90 -6.51 -19.60
C GLY A 103 4.45 -6.90 -19.30
N LEU A 104 3.98 -6.88 -18.04
CA LEU A 104 2.56 -7.09 -17.75
C LEU A 104 1.75 -5.86 -18.14
N GLU A 105 0.73 -6.03 -18.98
CA GLU A 105 -0.34 -5.05 -19.22
C GLU A 105 -1.52 -5.31 -18.26
N PRO A 106 -1.68 -4.54 -17.17
CA PRO A 106 -2.74 -4.80 -16.19
C PRO A 106 -4.12 -4.52 -16.77
N ASP A 107 -5.11 -5.31 -16.34
CA ASP A 107 -6.51 -5.00 -16.61
C ASP A 107 -7.06 -3.99 -15.59
N MET A 108 -7.79 -3.00 -16.09
CA MET A 108 -8.64 -2.13 -15.31
C MET A 108 -10.09 -2.35 -15.74
N ILE A 109 -10.92 -2.80 -14.80
CA ILE A 109 -12.35 -2.95 -14.98
C ILE A 109 -12.99 -1.60 -14.63
N VAL A 110 -13.74 -1.03 -15.56
CA VAL A 110 -14.50 0.21 -15.36
C VAL A 110 -15.97 -0.14 -15.31
N LYS A 111 -16.64 0.31 -14.25
CA LYS A 111 -18.09 0.20 -14.06
C LYS A 111 -18.73 1.57 -14.21
N HIS A 112 -19.71 1.69 -15.11
CA HIS A 112 -20.51 2.90 -15.28
C HIS A 112 -21.96 2.50 -15.58
N ASN A 113 -22.94 3.02 -14.84
CA ASN A 113 -24.36 2.68 -15.01
C ASN A 113 -24.68 1.16 -15.02
N GLN A 114 -24.00 0.37 -14.16
CA GLN A 114 -24.08 -1.10 -14.12
C GLN A 114 -23.52 -1.84 -15.35
N GLU A 115 -22.96 -1.12 -16.31
CA GLU A 115 -22.20 -1.69 -17.42
C GLU A 115 -20.72 -1.78 -17.04
N TYR A 116 -20.06 -2.83 -17.51
CA TYR A 116 -18.66 -3.10 -17.24
C TYR A 116 -17.87 -3.16 -18.54
N SER A 117 -16.71 -2.52 -18.56
CA SER A 117 -15.74 -2.63 -19.64
C SER A 117 -14.35 -2.89 -19.07
N THR A 118 -13.51 -3.56 -19.85
CA THR A 118 -12.11 -3.81 -19.49
C THR A 118 -11.22 -2.95 -20.35
N VAL A 119 -10.33 -2.20 -19.72
CA VAL A 119 -9.29 -1.40 -20.35
C VAL A 119 -7.93 -1.99 -20.01
N LYS A 120 -7.08 -2.21 -21.00
CA LYS A 120 -5.68 -2.57 -20.80
C LYS A 120 -4.88 -1.32 -20.44
N LEU A 121 -4.23 -1.35 -19.29
CA LEU A 121 -3.23 -0.35 -18.90
C LEU A 121 -1.89 -0.69 -19.56
N PRO A 122 -1.07 0.31 -19.90
CA PRO A 122 0.24 0.06 -20.51
C PRO A 122 1.14 -0.73 -19.56
N ALA A 123 1.93 -1.64 -20.11
CA ALA A 123 3.01 -2.29 -19.38
C ALA A 123 4.09 -1.29 -18.96
N ASP A 124 4.75 -1.58 -17.85
CA ASP A 124 5.77 -0.71 -17.28
C ASP A 124 6.78 -1.47 -16.42
N ASN A 125 7.97 -0.90 -16.27
CA ASN A 125 9.03 -1.45 -15.42
C ASN A 125 9.22 -0.58 -14.18
N ALA A 126 8.42 -0.85 -13.14
CA ALA A 126 8.47 -0.10 -11.89
C ALA A 126 9.82 -0.24 -11.16
N PHE A 127 10.51 -1.38 -11.32
CA PHE A 127 11.83 -1.59 -10.72
C PHE A 127 12.89 -0.71 -11.38
N GLU A 128 12.96 -0.67 -12.71
CA GLU A 128 13.84 0.22 -13.45
C GLU A 128 13.58 1.69 -13.09
N LYS A 129 12.30 2.10 -13.06
CA LYS A 129 11.91 3.45 -12.65
C LYS A 129 12.32 3.80 -11.23
N SER A 130 12.29 2.83 -10.31
CA SER A 130 12.77 3.06 -8.93
C SER A 130 14.29 3.32 -8.89
N ILE A 131 15.06 2.65 -9.75
CA ILE A 131 16.50 2.87 -9.87
C ILE A 131 16.78 4.23 -10.51
N HIS A 132 16.07 4.61 -11.56
CA HIS A 132 16.17 5.96 -12.15
C HIS A 132 15.83 7.04 -11.13
N ARG A 133 14.76 6.87 -10.35
CA ARG A 133 14.42 7.81 -9.27
C ARG A 133 15.52 7.92 -8.23
N PHE A 134 16.20 6.83 -7.90
CA PHE A 134 17.35 6.85 -7.02
C PHE A 134 18.52 7.65 -7.63
N LEU A 135 18.82 7.46 -8.92
CA LEU A 135 19.83 8.26 -9.64
C LEU A 135 19.47 9.75 -9.64
N ASP A 136 18.21 10.10 -9.84
CA ASP A 136 17.74 11.50 -9.76
C ASP A 136 18.03 12.10 -8.38
N CYS A 137 17.81 11.34 -7.30
CA CYS A 137 18.13 11.76 -5.93
C CYS A 137 19.64 11.96 -5.67
N LEU A 138 20.51 11.27 -6.43
CA LEU A 138 21.95 11.49 -6.33
C LEU A 138 22.37 12.81 -7.01
N ASN A 139 21.73 13.12 -8.13
CA ASN A 139 22.08 14.25 -8.99
C ASN A 139 21.39 15.57 -8.60
N ASP A 140 20.23 15.50 -7.93
CA ASP A 140 19.41 16.66 -7.57
C ASP A 140 19.01 16.63 -6.09
N GLU A 141 19.46 17.64 -5.34
CA GLU A 141 19.18 17.79 -3.91
C GLU A 141 17.69 18.04 -3.61
N SER A 142 16.98 18.78 -4.48
CA SER A 142 15.55 19.02 -4.31
C SER A 142 14.77 17.73 -4.44
N ILE A 143 15.06 16.93 -5.48
CA ILE A 143 14.43 15.63 -5.69
C ILE A 143 14.68 14.70 -4.50
N ARG A 144 15.92 14.69 -3.98
CA ARG A 144 16.29 13.91 -2.79
C ARG A 144 15.51 14.33 -1.56
N LYS A 145 15.40 15.64 -1.29
CA LYS A 145 14.62 16.17 -0.16
C LYS A 145 13.14 15.82 -0.27
N ASP A 146 12.57 15.87 -1.47
CA ASP A 146 11.18 15.47 -1.67
C ASP A 146 10.99 13.97 -1.45
N ASN A 147 11.96 13.14 -1.85
CA ASN A 147 11.94 11.72 -1.55
C ASN A 147 12.03 11.44 -0.03
N TYR A 148 12.81 12.22 0.72
CA TYR A 148 12.84 12.12 2.19
C TYR A 148 11.49 12.42 2.81
N LYS A 149 10.82 13.50 2.40
CA LYS A 149 9.48 13.85 2.90
C LYS A 149 8.48 12.71 2.70
N VAL A 150 8.54 12.03 1.55
CA VAL A 150 7.68 10.86 1.27
C VAL A 150 7.95 9.72 2.26
N ILE A 151 9.21 9.42 2.55
CA ILE A 151 9.61 8.35 3.48
C ILE A 151 9.22 8.72 4.92
N GLU A 152 9.51 9.95 5.35
CA GLU A 152 9.13 10.47 6.67
C GLU A 152 7.61 10.46 6.84
N ARG A 153 6.86 10.81 5.79
CA ARG A 153 5.40 10.74 5.77
C ARG A 153 4.90 9.32 5.99
N GLN A 154 5.42 8.35 5.23
CA GLN A 154 5.08 6.94 5.40
C GLN A 154 5.40 6.46 6.83
N SER A 155 6.59 6.81 7.35
CA SER A 155 7.00 6.47 8.71
C SER A 155 6.01 7.02 9.76
N SER A 156 5.61 8.28 9.64
CA SER A 156 4.61 8.90 10.52
C SER A 156 3.26 8.19 10.48
N LEU A 157 2.82 7.71 9.31
CA LEU A 157 1.57 6.97 9.17
C LEU A 157 1.65 5.59 9.83
N VAL A 158 2.79 4.90 9.72
CA VAL A 158 3.04 3.62 10.42
C VAL A 158 3.07 3.82 11.94
N GLU A 159 3.67 4.91 12.42
CA GLU A 159 3.63 5.29 13.85
C GLU A 159 2.19 5.52 14.31
N GLN A 160 1.38 6.27 13.55
CA GLN A 160 -0.04 6.49 13.85
C GLN A 160 -0.83 5.19 13.89
N TYR A 161 -0.58 4.27 12.95
CA TYR A 161 -1.20 2.95 12.96
C TYR A 161 -0.91 2.22 14.27
N ASN A 162 0.36 2.15 14.67
CA ASN A 162 0.77 1.50 15.92
C ASN A 162 0.16 2.17 17.16
N GLN A 163 -0.10 3.47 17.14
CA GLN A 163 -0.77 4.17 18.25
C GLN A 163 -2.25 3.81 18.34
N LEU A 164 -2.91 3.58 17.21
CA LEU A 164 -4.34 3.25 17.13
C LEU A 164 -4.64 1.77 17.40
N THR A 165 -3.65 0.88 17.26
CA THR A 165 -3.80 -0.57 17.51
C THR A 165 -3.25 -1.03 18.86
N LYS A 166 -2.80 -0.10 19.70
CA LYS A 166 -2.37 -0.38 21.08
C LYS A 166 -3.55 -0.59 22.03
#